data_AF-A0A2G9MQ36-F1
#
_entry.id   AF-A0A2G9MQ36-F1
#
_cell.length_a   1.000
_cell.length_b   1.000
_cell.length_c   1.000
_cell.angle_alpha   90.00
_cell.angle_beta   90.00
_cell.angle_gamma   90.00
#
_symmetry.space_group_name_H-M   'P 1'
#
loop_
_entity.id
_entity.type
_entity.pdbx_description
1 polymer ?
#
loop_
_entity_poly.entity_id
_entity_poly.type
_entity_poly.pdbx_seq_one_letter_code
_entity_poly.pdbx_strand_id
1 'polypeptide(L)'
;PGGVWMPKLSKNKEGLVSLAGPLTNIFLAILFFVSNIFYVSTWFSFGMNINCFLAIFNLIPFPGFDGRTVFDWNKIVWGSCILIAGIFLYLPSLI
;
A
#
# COMPACT_ATOMS: atom_id res chain seq x y z
N PRO A 1 26.06 -13.27 4.25
CA PRO A 1 27.00 -12.69 3.27
C PRO A 1 26.33 -12.56 1.89
N GLY A 2 25.99 -11.33 1.49
CA GLY A 2 25.25 -11.06 0.25
C GLY A 2 24.73 -9.63 0.14
N GLY A 3 25.41 -8.67 0.77
CA GLY A 3 25.04 -7.26 0.67
C GLY A 3 25.51 -6.72 -0.67
N VAL A 4 24.60 -6.61 -1.63
CA VAL A 4 24.85 -5.82 -2.84
C VAL A 4 24.94 -4.37 -2.42
N TRP A 5 26.08 -3.74 -2.67
CA TRP A 5 26.26 -2.31 -2.45
C TRP A 5 25.32 -1.55 -3.36
N MET A 6 24.16 -1.15 -2.84
CA MET A 6 23.29 -0.20 -3.51
C MET A 6 23.87 1.21 -3.28
N PRO A 7 24.12 1.99 -4.34
CA PRO A 7 24.54 3.38 -4.16
C PRO A 7 23.49 4.09 -3.31
N LYS A 8 23.94 4.93 -2.36
CA LYS A 8 23.04 5.77 -1.57
C LYS A 8 22.12 6.53 -2.51
N LEU A 9 20.85 6.20 -2.50
CA LEU A 9 19.85 6.92 -3.25
C LEU A 9 19.62 8.26 -2.56
N SER A 10 19.18 9.26 -3.32
CA SER A 10 18.71 10.49 -2.68
C SER A 10 17.44 10.18 -1.89
N LYS A 11 17.22 10.88 -0.77
CA LYS A 11 16.03 10.72 0.08
C LYS A 11 14.72 10.73 -0.72
N ASN A 12 14.68 11.50 -1.81
CA ASN A 12 13.53 11.54 -2.73
C ASN A 12 13.35 10.25 -3.54
N LYS A 13 14.42 9.67 -4.06
CA LYS A 13 14.34 8.40 -4.79
C LYS A 13 13.97 7.25 -3.87
N GLU A 14 14.52 7.21 -2.66
CA GLU A 14 14.17 6.20 -1.65
C GLU A 14 12.69 6.28 -1.28
N GLY A 15 12.18 7.48 -1.02
CA GLY A 15 10.76 7.69 -0.72
C GLY A 15 9.84 7.23 -1.85
N LEU A 16 10.18 7.54 -3.11
CA LEU A 16 9.41 7.09 -4.28
C LEU A 16 9.45 5.58 -4.47
N VAL A 17 10.60 4.94 -4.28
CA VAL A 17 10.74 3.48 -4.39
C VAL A 17 9.94 2.78 -3.30
N SER A 18 10.05 3.20 -2.05
CA SER A 18 9.24 2.64 -0.95
C SER A 18 7.75 2.95 -1.10
N LEU A 19 7.37 4.05 -1.74
CA LEU A 19 5.96 4.37 -2.02
C LEU A 19 5.33 3.46 -3.08
N ALA A 20 6.13 2.93 -4.01
CA ALA A 20 5.63 2.11 -5.11
C ALA A 20 4.89 0.86 -4.61
N GLY A 21 5.41 0.19 -3.57
CA GLY A 21 4.79 -0.99 -2.98
C GLY A 21 3.36 -0.74 -2.46
N PRO A 22 3.18 0.19 -1.49
CA PRO A 22 1.86 0.61 -1.03
C PRO A 22 0.90 1.05 -2.14
N LEU A 23 1.38 1.81 -3.14
CA LEU A 23 0.54 2.28 -4.24
C LEU A 23 0.06 1.13 -5.13
N THR A 24 0.91 0.15 -5.44
CA THR A 24 0.50 -1.02 -6.21
C THR A 24 -0.57 -1.82 -5.48
N ASN A 25 -0.43 -2.01 -4.16
CA ASN A 25 -1.44 -2.69 -3.36
C ASN A 25 -2.77 -1.92 -3.35
N ILE A 26 -2.75 -0.59 -3.16
CA ILE A 26 -3.97 0.23 -3.23
C ILE A 26 -4.62 0.14 -4.62
N PHE A 27 -3.83 0.18 -5.70
CA PHE A 27 -4.34 0.04 -7.06
C PHE A 27 -5.02 -1.31 -7.29
N LEU A 28 -4.42 -2.41 -6.83
CA LEU A 28 -5.02 -3.74 -6.92
C LEU A 28 -6.29 -3.86 -6.08
N ALA A 29 -6.33 -3.26 -4.89
CA ALA A 29 -7.55 -3.19 -4.09
C ALA A 29 -8.68 -2.48 -4.86
N ILE A 30 -8.40 -1.32 -5.47
CA ILE A 30 -9.37 -0.60 -6.32
C ILE A 30 -9.83 -1.48 -7.49
N LEU A 31 -8.91 -2.16 -8.17
CA LEU A 31 -9.24 -3.01 -9.32
C LEU A 31 -10.17 -4.17 -8.93
N PHE A 32 -9.91 -4.82 -7.79
CA PHE A 32 -10.77 -5.88 -7.28
C PHE A 32 -12.12 -5.36 -6.80
N PHE A 33 -12.15 -4.20 -6.15
CA PHE A 33 -13.41 -3.55 -5.75
C PHE A 33 -14.30 -3.28 -6.97
N VAL A 34 -13.74 -2.64 -8.01
CA VAL A 34 -14.46 -2.36 -9.26
C VAL A 34 -14.95 -3.65 -9.91
N SER A 35 -14.10 -4.68 -9.95
CA SER A 35 -14.48 -5.99 -10.50
C SER A 35 -15.63 -6.64 -9.71
N ASN A 36 -15.67 -6.45 -8.39
CA ASN A 36 -16.73 -6.98 -7.55
C ASN A 36 -18.09 -6.34 -7.82
N ILE A 37 -18.12 -5.05 -8.19
CA ILE A 37 -19.37 -4.35 -8.56
C ILE A 37 -20.04 -5.01 -9.78
N PHE A 38 -19.26 -5.44 -10.77
CA PHE A 38 -19.81 -6.00 -12.02
C PHE A 38 -20.10 -7.49 -11.96
N TYR A 39 -19.27 -8.25 -11.24
CA TYR A 39 -19.30 -9.72 -11.30
C TYR A 39 -19.70 -10.39 -9.98
N VAL A 40 -19.82 -9.62 -8.88
CA VAL A 40 -20.24 -10.05 -7.53
C VAL A 40 -19.66 -11.41 -7.13
N SER A 41 -18.42 -11.39 -6.63
CA SER A 41 -17.70 -12.62 -6.29
C SER A 41 -16.90 -12.45 -5.00
N THR A 42 -16.98 -13.46 -4.13
CA THR A 42 -16.23 -13.51 -2.87
C THR A 42 -14.72 -13.49 -3.09
N TRP A 43 -14.24 -13.97 -4.25
CA TRP A 43 -12.83 -13.90 -4.63
C TRP A 43 -12.34 -12.47 -4.83
N PHE A 44 -13.18 -11.58 -5.37
CA PHE A 44 -12.83 -10.17 -5.53
C PHE A 44 -12.85 -9.44 -4.19
N SER A 45 -13.82 -9.73 -3.31
CA SER A 45 -13.79 -9.23 -1.92
C SER A 45 -12.51 -9.67 -1.21
N PHE A 46 -12.10 -10.93 -1.36
CA PHE A 46 -10.90 -11.47 -0.73
C PHE A 46 -9.62 -10.82 -1.28
N GLY A 47 -9.50 -10.72 -2.61
CA GLY A 47 -8.38 -10.05 -3.28
C GLY A 47 -8.25 -8.58 -2.86
N MET A 48 -9.37 -7.86 -2.74
CA MET A 48 -9.40 -6.49 -2.26
C MET A 48 -8.89 -6.39 -0.81
N ASN A 49 -9.40 -7.23 0.09
CA ASN A 49 -9.00 -7.24 1.51
C ASN A 49 -7.51 -7.56 1.70
N ILE A 50 -6.97 -8.54 0.97
CA ILE A 50 -5.54 -8.87 1.01
C ILE A 50 -4.70 -7.66 0.60
N ASN A 51 -5.08 -7.00 -0.49
CA ASN A 51 -4.31 -5.86 -1.00
C ASN A 51 -4.41 -4.64 -0.07
N CYS A 52 -5.56 -4.36 0.53
CA CYS A 52 -5.69 -3.35 1.58
C CYS A 52 -4.79 -3.67 2.79
N PHE A 53 -4.80 -4.92 3.25
CA PHE A 53 -3.95 -5.35 4.36
C PHE A 53 -2.47 -5.19 4.03
N LEU A 54 -2.02 -5.61 2.84
CA LEU A 54 -0.63 -5.45 2.39
C LEU A 54 -0.25 -3.97 2.23
N ALA A 55 -1.15 -3.10 1.75
CA ALA A 55 -0.90 -1.67 1.69
C ALA A 55 -0.67 -1.08 3.09
N ILE A 56 -1.55 -1.39 4.05
CA ILE A 56 -1.44 -0.91 5.44
C ILE A 56 -0.18 -1.47 6.09
N PHE A 57 0.09 -2.76 5.91
CA PHE A 57 1.28 -3.43 6.45
C PHE A 57 2.56 -2.77 5.92
N ASN A 58 2.65 -2.53 4.62
CA ASN A 58 3.79 -1.83 4.03
C ASN A 58 3.91 -0.40 4.56
N LEU A 59 2.81 0.27 4.92
CA LEU A 59 2.81 1.64 5.44
C LEU A 59 3.08 1.74 6.95
N ILE A 60 3.32 0.64 7.67
CA ILE A 60 3.69 0.70 9.09
C ILE A 60 4.99 1.53 9.24
N PRO A 61 5.02 2.60 10.07
CA PRO A 61 6.18 3.48 10.21
C PRO A 61 7.26 2.87 11.15
N PHE A 62 7.63 1.61 10.91
CA PHE A 62 8.60 0.84 11.70
C PHE A 62 9.80 0.42 10.84
N PRO A 63 11.03 0.35 11.38
CA PRO A 63 12.20 -0.10 10.61
C PRO A 63 11.99 -1.47 9.95
N GLY A 64 12.38 -1.59 8.68
CA GLY A 64 12.16 -2.80 7.87
C GLY A 64 10.90 -2.77 7.00
N PHE A 65 10.02 -1.78 7.22
CA PHE A 65 8.85 -1.53 6.37
C PHE A 65 9.05 -0.30 5.49
N ASP A 66 8.44 -0.31 4.31
CA ASP A 66 8.46 0.83 3.38
C ASP A 66 7.90 2.10 4.00
N GLY A 67 6.90 1.95 4.86
CA GLY A 67 6.18 3.02 5.54
C GLY A 67 7.08 3.88 6.40
N ARG A 68 8.18 3.33 6.92
CA ARG A 68 9.18 4.12 7.64
C ARG A 68 9.87 5.11 6.70
N THR A 69 10.32 4.64 5.54
CA THR A 69 10.96 5.48 4.52
C THR A 69 9.99 6.51 3.97
N VAL A 70 8.73 6.12 3.68
CA VAL A 70 7.69 7.04 3.19
C VAL A 70 7.33 8.09 4.25
N PHE A 71 7.22 7.70 5.53
CA PHE A 71 6.95 8.62 6.63
C PHE A 71 8.07 9.65 6.81
N ASP A 72 9.34 9.20 6.75
CA ASP A 72 10.51 10.08 6.86
C ASP A 72 10.69 10.97 5.62
N TRP A 73 10.22 10.53 4.45
CA TRP A 73 10.24 11.30 3.21
C TRP A 73 9.12 12.35 3.13
N ASN A 74 7.86 11.94 3.30
CA ASN A 74 6.69 12.82 3.25
C ASN A 74 5.52 12.26 4.06
N LYS A 75 5.29 12.84 5.25
CA LYS A 75 4.21 12.44 6.17
C LYS A 75 2.80 12.64 5.60
N ILE A 76 2.63 13.64 4.72
CA ILE A 76 1.34 13.89 4.07
C ILE A 76 1.04 12.74 3.10
N VAL A 77 2.00 12.37 2.25
CA VAL A 77 1.85 11.24 1.32
C VAL A 77 1.60 9.93 2.08
N TRP A 78 2.37 9.69 3.15
CA TRP A 78 2.16 8.53 4.02
C TRP A 78 0.73 8.50 4.60
N GLY A 79 0.28 9.62 5.19
CA GLY A 79 -1.05 9.74 5.79
C GLY A 79 -2.17 9.55 4.78
N SER A 80 -2.03 10.12 3.58
CA SER A 80 -2.98 9.94 2.48
C SER A 80 -3.09 8.48 2.06
N CYS A 81 -1.96 7.76 1.93
CA CYS A 81 -1.99 6.35 1.55
C CYS A 81 -2.64 5.48 2.64
N ILE A 82 -2.34 5.74 3.93
CA ILE A 82 -2.98 5.05 5.06
C ILE A 82 -4.48 5.29 5.05
N LEU A 83 -4.92 6.54 4.84
CA LEU A 83 -6.33 6.89 4.80
C LEU A 83 -7.05 6.17 3.66
N ILE A 84 -6.48 6.19 2.45
CA ILE A 84 -7.05 5.51 1.28
C ILE A 84 -7.14 4.00 1.54
N ALA A 85 -6.05 3.37 1.96
CA ALA A 85 -6.04 1.93 2.23
C ALA A 85 -7.04 1.54 3.34
N GLY A 86 -7.17 2.38 4.38
CA GLY A 86 -8.15 2.23 5.45
C GLY A 86 -9.58 2.33 4.95
N ILE A 87 -9.92 3.35 4.15
CA ILE A 87 -11.25 3.49 3.54
C ILE A 87 -11.62 2.24 2.75
N PHE A 88 -10.72 1.78 1.88
CA PHE A 88 -10.98 0.58 1.07
C PHE A 88 -11.11 -0.70 1.91
N LEU A 89 -10.44 -0.79 3.06
CA LEU A 89 -10.61 -1.92 3.98
C LEU A 89 -12.02 -1.97 4.58
N TYR A 90 -12.62 -0.82 4.88
CA TYR A 90 -13.97 -0.75 5.46
C TYR A 90 -15.10 -0.87 4.41
N LEU A 91 -14.85 -0.53 3.14
CA LEU A 91 -15.89 -0.48 2.10
C LEU A 91 -16.74 -1.76 1.94
N PRO A 92 -16.18 -2.99 1.90
CA PRO A 92 -17.00 -4.20 1.74
C PRO A 92 -17.94 -4.49 2.91
N SER A 93 -17.73 -3.89 4.07
CA SER A 93 -18.66 -4.07 5.21
C SER A 93 -19.95 -3.27 5.06
N LEU A 94 -20.01 -2.36 4.07
CA LEU A 94 -21.14 -1.47 3.80
C LEU A 94 -22.03 -1.95 2.65
N ILE A 95 -21.64 -3.04 1.95
CA ILE A 95 -22.26 -3.54 0.72
C ILE A 95 -22.60 -5.02 0.93
#